data_AF-A0A955WY82-F1
#
_entry.id   AF-A0A955WY82-F1
#
_cell.length_a   1.000
_cell.length_b   1.000
_cell.length_c   1.000
_cell.angle_alpha   90.00
_cell.angle_beta   90.00
_cell.angle_gamma   90.00
#
_symmetry.space_group_name_H-M   'P 1'
#
loop_
_entity.id
_entity.type
_entity.pdbx_description
1 polymer ?
#
loop_
_entity_poly.entity_id
_entity_poly.type
_entity_poly.pdbx_seq_one_letter_code
_entity_poly.pdbx_strand_id
1 'polypeptide(L)'
;CAACHEKPVFGGAAGHYRNFVIRGETLADGTFLPGGTRGGILATYRTGEGATRPPVAPTDDTFAIRNPVPFFGVGLIAEIDEAAILAHADPDDADGDGVSGRPNYDQGFVGRFGMKAQTVSIEGFIRGPLFNHLGLTSDPLSPALQAALPVPSVAAVRQFEARATGLEAQAFHQAAAPASPLTDDDGVADPELAEADLYDLVSWAMLLAAPKPGEPTPQSEAGRARFEAIGCAKCHVPTLQSPRGLIPLYSDLLLHDMGPAHADGVAMGLATGSEFRTPPLWGVAVTGPFLHDGSAMTLRDAIEAHGGEGERSRDAWLALAAAEQAEVIAFLESLGGAEVATAGLILPGDEPAAGEYGGPLPGLSDDALALFRTGRHVFDKDHGYEDGVGPFFNGDSCRACHFDPVPGGAGPLGLNVTRTGMYGADGAFTAPERGTLLPRHTAPGLRRPELAEGAVFELRQTP
;
A
#
# COMPACT_ATOMS: atom_id res chain seq x y z
N CYS A 1 2.96 -12.89 -4.44
CA CYS A 1 2.66 -12.31 -3.11
C CYS A 1 3.90 -11.73 -2.41
N ALA A 2 4.94 -12.52 -2.13
CA ALA A 2 6.12 -12.04 -1.38
C ALA A 2 6.74 -10.74 -1.93
N ALA A 3 6.92 -10.62 -3.26
CA ALA A 3 7.48 -9.42 -3.89
C ALA A 3 6.72 -8.10 -3.63
N CYS A 4 5.45 -8.17 -3.19
CA CYS A 4 4.63 -6.98 -2.84
C CYS A 4 4.35 -6.88 -1.34
N HIS A 5 4.62 -7.92 -0.54
CA HIS A 5 4.24 -8.03 0.86
C HIS A 5 5.41 -8.58 1.68
N GLU A 6 6.53 -7.86 1.65
CA GLU A 6 7.82 -8.31 2.20
C GLU A 6 8.25 -7.54 3.45
N LYS A 7 7.61 -6.42 3.81
CA LYS A 7 8.08 -5.54 4.88
C LYS A 7 7.16 -5.49 6.11
N PRO A 8 7.68 -5.68 7.33
CA PRO A 8 9.07 -6.02 7.68
C PRO A 8 9.42 -7.49 7.45
N VAL A 9 8.39 -8.32 7.25
CA VAL A 9 8.48 -9.76 6.97
C VAL A 9 7.38 -10.14 5.97
N PHE A 10 7.41 -11.37 5.47
CA PHE A 10 6.38 -11.87 4.56
C PHE A 10 4.96 -11.73 5.15
N GLY A 11 4.07 -11.14 4.35
CA GLY A 11 2.71 -10.76 4.74
C GLY A 11 2.55 -9.33 5.24
N GLY A 12 3.64 -8.57 5.32
CA GLY A 12 3.58 -7.16 5.64
C GLY A 12 3.23 -6.25 4.46
N ALA A 13 3.55 -4.98 4.59
CA ALA A 13 3.37 -3.98 3.54
C ALA A 13 4.39 -4.19 2.42
N ALA A 14 4.25 -3.43 1.35
CA ALA A 14 5.28 -3.41 0.34
C ALA A 14 6.50 -2.63 0.82
N GLY A 15 7.66 -3.11 0.43
CA GLY A 15 8.86 -2.30 0.51
C GLY A 15 8.79 -1.10 -0.44
N HIS A 16 9.76 -0.17 -0.32
CA HIS A 16 9.98 0.89 -1.29
C HIS A 16 9.97 0.36 -2.75
N TYR A 17 9.49 1.17 -3.69
CA TYR A 17 9.47 0.84 -5.12
C TYR A 17 8.52 -0.30 -5.56
N ARG A 18 7.55 -0.75 -4.74
CA ARG A 18 6.57 -1.81 -5.11
C ARG A 18 5.14 -1.33 -5.33
N ASN A 19 4.95 0.00 -5.36
CA ASN A 19 3.65 0.59 -5.69
C ASN A 19 3.19 0.16 -7.09
N PHE A 20 1.87 0.12 -7.27
CA PHE A 20 1.23 -0.15 -8.54
C PHE A 20 0.45 1.07 -9.03
N VAL A 21 0.21 1.14 -10.33
CA VAL A 21 -0.53 2.23 -10.97
C VAL A 21 -1.92 1.74 -11.33
N ILE A 22 -2.93 2.49 -10.89
CA ILE A 22 -4.32 2.38 -11.30
C ILE A 22 -4.55 3.43 -12.39
N ARG A 23 -5.29 3.08 -13.44
CA ARG A 23 -5.72 3.97 -14.53
C ARG A 23 -7.19 3.78 -14.85
N GLY A 24 -7.84 4.81 -15.37
CA GLY A 24 -9.22 4.74 -15.84
C GLY A 24 -9.76 6.08 -16.30
N GLU A 25 -11.04 6.08 -16.65
CA GLU A 25 -11.81 7.25 -17.08
C GLU A 25 -12.67 7.74 -15.90
N THR A 26 -12.59 9.02 -15.57
CA THR A 26 -13.54 9.66 -14.67
C THR A 26 -14.71 10.24 -15.47
N LEU A 27 -15.91 9.72 -15.23
CA LEU A 27 -17.13 10.20 -15.86
C LEU A 27 -17.53 11.58 -15.33
N ALA A 28 -18.41 12.27 -16.05
CA ALA A 28 -18.90 13.61 -15.69
C ALA A 28 -19.60 13.68 -14.31
N ASP A 29 -20.08 12.55 -13.80
CA ASP A 29 -20.68 12.43 -12.46
C ASP A 29 -19.68 12.07 -11.35
N GLY A 30 -18.37 12.00 -11.68
CA GLY A 30 -17.30 11.63 -10.77
C GLY A 30 -17.07 10.13 -10.62
N THR A 31 -17.84 9.29 -11.33
CA THR A 31 -17.65 7.84 -11.30
C THR A 31 -16.34 7.47 -11.99
N PHE A 32 -15.50 6.69 -11.31
CA PHE A 32 -14.29 6.13 -11.88
C PHE A 32 -14.59 4.79 -12.58
N LEU A 33 -14.30 4.70 -13.88
CA LEU A 33 -14.33 3.48 -14.66
C LEU A 33 -12.91 2.93 -14.84
N PRO A 34 -12.57 1.77 -14.25
CA PRO A 34 -11.24 1.21 -14.38
C PRO A 34 -10.87 0.90 -15.84
N GLY A 35 -9.68 1.32 -16.26
CA GLY A 35 -9.21 1.11 -17.62
C GLY A 35 -8.74 -0.32 -17.90
N GLY A 36 -9.04 -0.85 -19.09
CA GLY A 36 -8.65 -2.21 -19.50
C GLY A 36 -9.41 -3.32 -18.76
N THR A 37 -8.90 -4.55 -18.82
CA THR A 37 -9.61 -5.75 -18.32
C THR A 37 -9.20 -6.19 -16.91
N ARG A 38 -8.17 -5.56 -16.33
CA ARG A 38 -7.57 -5.95 -15.04
C ARG A 38 -7.85 -4.93 -13.95
N GLY A 39 -9.10 -4.49 -13.86
CA GLY A 39 -9.56 -3.55 -12.84
C GLY A 39 -8.77 -2.23 -12.82
N GLY A 40 -8.34 -1.71 -13.96
CA GLY A 40 -7.55 -0.47 -14.00
C GLY A 40 -6.06 -0.64 -13.67
N ILE A 41 -5.59 -1.85 -13.31
CA ILE A 41 -4.18 -2.07 -13.02
C ILE A 41 -3.36 -2.00 -14.30
N LEU A 42 -2.37 -1.11 -14.29
CA LEU A 42 -1.44 -0.95 -15.38
C LEU A 42 -0.37 -2.06 -15.31
N ALA A 43 -0.53 -3.11 -16.10
CA ALA A 43 0.41 -4.21 -16.17
C ALA A 43 1.82 -3.73 -16.57
N THR A 44 2.79 -4.09 -15.72
CA THR A 44 4.21 -3.70 -15.84
C THR A 44 5.00 -4.76 -16.61
N TYR A 45 4.71 -6.05 -16.38
CA TYR A 45 5.44 -7.16 -16.97
C TYR A 45 4.53 -7.98 -17.90
N ARG A 46 5.15 -8.72 -18.82
CA ARG A 46 4.48 -9.65 -19.73
C ARG A 46 5.33 -10.90 -19.91
N THR A 47 4.67 -12.03 -20.10
CA THR A 47 5.26 -13.29 -20.56
C THR A 47 4.72 -13.59 -21.97
N GLY A 48 5.44 -14.39 -22.76
CA GLY A 48 5.01 -14.78 -24.11
C GLY A 48 5.62 -13.97 -25.25
N GLU A 49 5.94 -14.67 -26.33
CA GLU A 49 6.49 -14.09 -27.56
C GLU A 49 5.43 -13.25 -28.28
N GLY A 50 5.79 -12.05 -28.75
CA GLY A 50 4.87 -11.16 -29.48
C GLY A 50 3.82 -10.41 -28.64
N ALA A 51 3.65 -10.71 -27.35
CA ALA A 51 2.72 -9.95 -26.49
C ALA A 51 3.10 -8.46 -26.47
N THR A 52 2.17 -7.55 -26.76
CA THR A 52 2.40 -6.11 -26.55
C THR A 52 1.71 -5.68 -25.27
N ARG A 53 2.34 -4.76 -24.53
CA ARG A 53 1.66 -4.12 -23.41
C ARG A 53 0.37 -3.48 -23.94
N PRO A 54 -0.80 -3.70 -23.31
CA PRO A 54 -2.00 -3.00 -23.70
C PRO A 54 -1.73 -1.49 -23.69
N PRO A 55 -2.03 -0.76 -24.78
CA PRO A 55 -1.90 0.68 -24.76
C PRO A 55 -2.81 1.26 -23.67
N VAL A 56 -2.38 2.35 -23.06
CA VAL A 56 -3.26 3.19 -22.24
C VAL A 56 -4.31 3.77 -23.17
N ALA A 57 -5.59 3.67 -22.81
CA ALA A 57 -6.64 4.18 -23.68
C ALA A 57 -6.57 5.72 -23.70
N PRO A 58 -6.81 6.38 -24.84
CA PRO A 58 -6.86 7.84 -24.88
C PRO A 58 -7.92 8.46 -23.96
N THR A 59 -8.91 7.67 -23.53
CA THR A 59 -9.94 8.08 -22.57
C THR A 59 -9.51 7.92 -21.11
N ASP A 60 -8.37 7.28 -20.83
CA ASP A 60 -7.86 7.19 -19.47
C ASP A 60 -7.32 8.56 -19.05
N ASP A 61 -8.05 9.26 -18.19
CA ASP A 61 -7.73 10.61 -17.71
C ASP A 61 -7.29 10.62 -16.23
N THR A 62 -7.45 9.50 -15.53
CA THR A 62 -7.20 9.38 -14.10
C THR A 62 -6.13 8.32 -13.84
N PHE A 63 -5.06 8.70 -13.14
CA PHE A 63 -3.97 7.81 -12.77
C PHE A 63 -3.64 7.96 -11.28
N ALA A 64 -3.61 6.83 -10.57
CA ALA A 64 -3.32 6.79 -9.15
C ALA A 64 -2.19 5.80 -8.83
N ILE A 65 -1.41 6.10 -7.80
CA ILE A 65 -0.37 5.22 -7.29
C ILE A 65 -0.83 4.70 -5.93
N ARG A 66 -0.69 3.38 -5.70
CA ARG A 66 -1.07 2.75 -4.43
C ARG A 66 0.07 1.95 -3.83
N ASN A 67 0.26 2.11 -2.52
CA ASN A 67 1.11 1.24 -1.73
C ASN A 67 0.29 0.03 -1.23
N PRO A 68 0.78 -1.22 -1.41
CA PRO A 68 0.13 -2.41 -0.86
C PRO A 68 0.01 -2.38 0.67
N VAL A 69 -1.18 -2.75 1.16
CA VAL A 69 -1.49 -2.83 2.59
C VAL A 69 -0.92 -4.12 3.24
N PRO A 70 -0.51 -4.08 4.52
CA PRO A 70 -0.11 -5.27 5.24
C PRO A 70 -1.30 -6.20 5.54
N PHE A 71 -1.05 -7.51 5.59
CA PHE A 71 -2.03 -8.54 5.99
C PHE A 71 -2.07 -8.78 7.51
N PHE A 72 -1.20 -8.15 8.30
CA PHE A 72 -1.14 -8.45 9.73
C PHE A 72 -2.46 -8.19 10.44
N GLY A 73 -2.99 -9.22 11.11
CA GLY A 73 -4.21 -9.13 11.90
C GLY A 73 -5.50 -9.00 11.09
N VAL A 74 -5.50 -9.25 9.76
CA VAL A 74 -6.74 -9.12 8.95
C VAL A 74 -7.84 -10.06 9.42
N GLY A 75 -7.52 -11.24 9.97
CA GLY A 75 -8.51 -12.11 10.60
C GLY A 75 -9.14 -11.49 11.85
N LEU A 76 -8.40 -10.72 12.65
CA LEU A 76 -8.97 -9.99 13.79
C LEU A 76 -9.89 -8.86 13.30
N ILE A 77 -9.51 -8.17 12.23
CA ILE A 77 -10.34 -7.13 11.60
C ILE A 77 -11.65 -7.73 11.05
N ALA A 78 -11.60 -8.92 10.46
CA ALA A 78 -12.78 -9.62 9.96
C ALA A 78 -13.81 -9.91 11.05
N GLU A 79 -13.38 -10.09 12.31
CA GLU A 79 -14.26 -10.39 13.45
C GLU A 79 -14.81 -9.14 14.15
N ILE A 80 -14.35 -7.93 13.82
CA ILE A 80 -14.85 -6.70 14.45
C ILE A 80 -16.36 -6.59 14.28
N ASP A 81 -17.08 -6.21 15.33
CA ASP A 81 -18.52 -6.04 15.26
C ASP A 81 -18.87 -4.83 14.37
N GLU A 82 -19.80 -4.99 13.43
CA GLU A 82 -20.22 -3.87 12.55
C GLU A 82 -20.74 -2.68 13.37
N ALA A 83 -21.46 -2.95 14.45
CA ALA A 83 -21.94 -1.93 15.37
C ALA A 83 -20.80 -1.16 16.06
N ALA A 84 -19.62 -1.78 16.27
CA ALA A 84 -18.47 -1.11 16.84
C ALA A 84 -17.88 -0.09 15.87
N ILE A 85 -17.80 -0.41 14.57
CA ILE A 85 -17.37 0.54 13.53
C ILE A 85 -18.40 1.68 13.41
N LEU A 86 -19.68 1.35 13.30
CA LEU A 86 -20.76 2.33 13.13
C LEU A 86 -20.94 3.25 14.34
N ALA A 87 -20.52 2.83 15.55
CA ALA A 87 -20.53 3.68 16.74
C ALA A 87 -19.59 4.89 16.65
N HIS A 88 -18.61 4.87 15.73
CA HIS A 88 -17.70 5.97 15.46
C HIS A 88 -18.09 6.80 14.23
N ALA A 89 -19.15 6.41 13.51
CA ALA A 89 -19.57 7.14 12.32
C ALA A 89 -20.29 8.45 12.71
N ASP A 90 -19.81 9.55 12.14
CA ASP A 90 -20.40 10.88 12.27
C ASP A 90 -20.38 11.60 10.91
N PRO A 91 -21.14 11.13 9.91
CA PRO A 91 -21.07 11.67 8.55
C PRO A 91 -21.48 13.14 8.44
N ASP A 92 -22.16 13.69 9.45
CA ASP A 92 -22.67 15.06 9.47
C ASP A 92 -21.86 16.00 10.39
N ASP A 93 -20.75 15.53 10.98
CA ASP A 93 -19.94 16.27 11.99
C ASP A 93 -20.83 16.88 13.09
N ALA A 94 -21.68 16.04 13.69
CA ALA A 94 -22.72 16.45 14.61
C ALA A 94 -22.17 17.05 15.90
N ASP A 95 -20.95 16.67 16.30
CA ASP A 95 -20.26 17.25 17.46
C ASP A 95 -19.42 18.49 17.13
N GLY A 96 -19.33 18.88 15.84
CA GLY A 96 -18.59 20.04 15.36
C GLY A 96 -17.10 19.93 15.59
N ASP A 97 -16.63 18.70 15.77
CA ASP A 97 -15.26 18.38 16.05
C ASP A 97 -14.42 18.31 14.78
N GLY A 98 -15.04 18.51 13.61
CA GLY A 98 -14.56 18.63 12.22
C GLY A 98 -14.00 17.34 11.62
N VAL A 99 -14.40 16.19 12.15
CA VAL A 99 -14.17 14.85 11.59
C VAL A 99 -15.53 14.29 11.18
N SER A 100 -15.62 13.75 9.96
CA SER A 100 -16.88 13.32 9.35
C SER A 100 -16.83 11.84 8.94
N GLY A 101 -16.33 11.00 9.85
CA GLY A 101 -16.09 9.58 9.59
C GLY A 101 -17.34 8.85 9.09
N ARG A 102 -17.26 8.18 7.95
CA ARG A 102 -18.40 7.46 7.36
C ARG A 102 -18.06 6.07 6.85
N PRO A 103 -19.01 5.12 6.94
CA PRO A 103 -18.78 3.77 6.43
C PRO A 103 -18.82 3.74 4.89
N ASN A 104 -18.05 2.81 4.31
CA ASN A 104 -18.32 2.30 2.96
C ASN A 104 -19.04 0.96 3.08
N TYR A 105 -19.69 0.52 2.00
CA TYR A 105 -20.47 -0.71 2.00
C TYR A 105 -20.12 -1.61 0.83
N ASP A 106 -20.10 -2.92 1.10
CA ASP A 106 -19.99 -3.97 0.09
C ASP A 106 -21.03 -5.05 0.45
N GLN A 107 -21.86 -5.43 -0.52
CA GLN A 107 -22.94 -6.43 -0.34
C GLN A 107 -23.86 -6.18 0.86
N GLY A 108 -24.09 -4.90 1.19
CA GLY A 108 -24.95 -4.48 2.29
C GLY A 108 -24.33 -4.53 3.68
N PHE A 109 -23.02 -4.73 3.77
CA PHE A 109 -22.25 -4.79 5.01
C PHE A 109 -21.19 -3.69 5.04
N VAL A 110 -20.80 -3.26 6.24
CA VAL A 110 -19.75 -2.24 6.40
C VAL A 110 -18.41 -2.82 5.97
N GLY A 111 -17.84 -2.22 4.93
CA GLY A 111 -16.56 -2.58 4.36
C GLY A 111 -15.38 -2.31 5.31
N ARG A 112 -14.34 -3.13 5.21
CA ARG A 112 -13.23 -3.17 6.19
C ARG A 112 -11.86 -3.31 5.56
N PHE A 113 -11.81 -3.89 4.35
CA PHE A 113 -10.56 -4.18 3.65
C PHE A 113 -10.34 -3.25 2.47
N GLY A 114 -9.07 -3.17 2.07
CA GLY A 114 -8.61 -2.20 1.08
C GLY A 114 -8.46 -0.79 1.65
N MET A 115 -8.06 0.13 0.77
CA MET A 115 -7.71 1.50 1.13
C MET A 115 -8.90 2.45 1.23
N LYS A 116 -10.06 2.07 0.69
CA LYS A 116 -11.31 2.84 0.72
C LYS A 116 -12.43 2.00 1.35
N ALA A 117 -12.08 1.08 2.25
CA ALA A 117 -13.01 0.18 2.94
C ALA A 117 -13.95 -0.54 1.95
N GLN A 118 -13.44 -0.90 0.79
CA GLN A 118 -14.29 -1.19 -0.37
C GLN A 118 -14.73 -2.65 -0.46
N THR A 119 -14.35 -3.50 0.50
CA THR A 119 -14.84 -4.87 0.59
C THR A 119 -14.94 -5.40 2.02
N VAL A 120 -15.82 -6.37 2.20
CA VAL A 120 -16.03 -7.13 3.45
C VAL A 120 -15.41 -8.53 3.44
N SER A 121 -14.96 -9.01 2.29
CA SER A 121 -14.45 -10.37 2.12
C SER A 121 -12.93 -10.39 1.97
N ILE A 122 -12.23 -11.11 2.85
CA ILE A 122 -10.79 -11.39 2.69
C ILE A 122 -10.56 -12.23 1.42
N GLU A 123 -11.43 -13.21 1.14
CA GLU A 123 -11.34 -14.02 -0.08
C GLU A 123 -11.45 -13.14 -1.33
N GLY A 124 -12.46 -12.28 -1.40
CA GLY A 124 -12.64 -11.33 -2.52
C GLY A 124 -11.46 -10.38 -2.65
N PHE A 125 -10.94 -9.88 -1.52
CA PHE A 125 -9.77 -9.00 -1.48
C PHE A 125 -8.45 -9.69 -1.87
N ILE A 126 -8.34 -11.02 -1.73
CA ILE A 126 -7.17 -11.80 -2.18
C ILE A 126 -7.30 -12.17 -3.66
N ARG A 127 -8.48 -12.64 -4.08
CA ARG A 127 -8.76 -13.01 -5.49
C ARG A 127 -8.62 -11.82 -6.44
N GLY A 128 -8.99 -10.61 -6.01
CA GLY A 128 -8.87 -9.39 -6.81
C GLY A 128 -7.43 -9.15 -7.31
N PRO A 129 -6.45 -8.97 -6.40
CA PRO A 129 -5.04 -8.80 -6.78
C PRO A 129 -4.40 -10.02 -7.45
N LEU A 130 -4.82 -11.26 -7.13
CA LEU A 130 -4.38 -12.45 -7.87
C LEU A 130 -4.66 -12.26 -9.37
N PHE A 131 -5.86 -11.83 -9.72
CA PHE A 131 -6.24 -11.59 -11.11
C PHE A 131 -5.72 -10.27 -11.68
N ASN A 132 -6.02 -9.15 -11.01
CA ASN A 132 -5.72 -7.81 -11.52
C ASN A 132 -4.21 -7.52 -11.55
N HIS A 133 -3.42 -8.07 -10.63
CA HIS A 133 -1.99 -7.77 -10.52
C HIS A 133 -1.11 -8.91 -11.05
N LEU A 134 -1.41 -10.17 -10.70
CA LEU A 134 -0.61 -11.31 -11.11
C LEU A 134 -1.11 -11.97 -12.40
N GLY A 135 -2.37 -11.74 -12.76
CA GLY A 135 -3.01 -12.40 -13.90
C GLY A 135 -3.50 -13.80 -13.62
N LEU A 136 -3.56 -14.22 -12.35
CA LEU A 136 -3.98 -15.57 -11.99
C LEU A 136 -5.50 -15.66 -11.87
N THR A 137 -6.11 -16.58 -12.61
CA THR A 137 -7.53 -16.88 -12.48
C THR A 137 -7.82 -17.79 -11.30
N SER A 138 -8.97 -17.58 -10.67
CA SER A 138 -9.41 -18.36 -9.51
C SER A 138 -10.94 -18.38 -9.42
N ASP A 139 -11.48 -19.51 -9.01
CA ASP A 139 -12.89 -19.64 -8.64
C ASP A 139 -13.11 -19.18 -7.19
N PRO A 140 -14.33 -18.72 -6.84
CA PRO A 140 -14.69 -18.55 -5.43
C PRO A 140 -14.59 -19.88 -4.69
N LEU A 141 -14.23 -19.83 -3.41
CA LEU A 141 -14.26 -21.02 -2.57
C LEU A 141 -15.67 -21.61 -2.52
N SER A 142 -15.77 -22.94 -2.61
CA SER A 142 -17.03 -23.64 -2.42
C SER A 142 -17.62 -23.33 -1.04
N PRO A 143 -18.96 -23.39 -0.88
CA PRO A 143 -19.60 -23.13 0.40
C PRO A 143 -19.05 -23.98 1.56
N ALA A 144 -18.59 -25.21 1.25
CA ALA A 144 -17.98 -26.09 2.23
C ALA A 144 -16.63 -25.56 2.74
N LEU A 145 -15.76 -25.09 1.84
CA LEU A 145 -14.47 -24.51 2.21
C LEU A 145 -14.61 -23.12 2.83
N GLN A 146 -15.55 -22.29 2.35
CA GLN A 146 -15.88 -21.02 3.00
C GLN A 146 -16.32 -21.22 4.46
N ALA A 147 -17.16 -22.23 4.72
CA ALA A 147 -17.59 -22.56 6.07
C ALA A 147 -16.47 -23.16 6.95
N ALA A 148 -15.40 -23.68 6.34
CA ALA A 148 -14.24 -24.24 7.03
C ALA A 148 -13.16 -23.20 7.35
N LEU A 149 -13.28 -21.97 6.84
CA LEU A 149 -12.29 -20.92 7.09
C LEU A 149 -12.08 -20.65 8.59
N PRO A 150 -10.85 -20.35 9.04
CA PRO A 150 -10.53 -20.20 10.46
C PRO A 150 -11.24 -19.04 11.17
N VAL A 151 -11.65 -18.03 10.39
CA VAL A 151 -12.39 -16.87 10.86
C VAL A 151 -13.68 -16.78 10.04
N PRO A 152 -14.86 -16.70 10.67
CA PRO A 152 -16.11 -16.53 9.95
C PRO A 152 -16.13 -15.22 9.16
N SER A 153 -15.86 -15.27 7.86
CA SER A 153 -16.16 -14.16 6.96
C SER A 153 -17.67 -14.19 6.69
N VAL A 154 -18.37 -13.11 7.03
CA VAL A 154 -19.84 -13.04 6.98
C VAL A 154 -20.34 -13.33 5.56
N ALA A 155 -20.98 -14.48 5.36
CA ALA A 155 -21.43 -14.97 4.04
C ALA A 155 -22.85 -14.50 3.63
N ALA A 156 -23.55 -13.77 4.49
CA ALA A 156 -24.98 -13.54 4.32
C ALA A 156 -25.30 -12.17 3.71
N VAL A 157 -25.02 -11.95 2.42
CA VAL A 157 -25.42 -10.73 1.66
C VAL A 157 -26.72 -10.14 2.23
N ARG A 158 -26.64 -8.98 2.88
CA ARG A 158 -27.87 -8.26 3.22
C ARG A 158 -28.39 -7.71 1.90
N GLN A 159 -29.67 -7.96 1.59
CA GLN A 159 -30.36 -7.25 0.52
C GLN A 159 -30.39 -5.77 0.91
N PHE A 160 -29.33 -5.06 0.57
CA PHE A 160 -29.25 -3.62 0.70
C PHE A 160 -29.82 -3.06 -0.60
N GLU A 161 -30.91 -2.30 -0.48
CA GLU A 161 -31.44 -1.47 -1.57
C GLU A 161 -30.50 -0.27 -1.80
N ALA A 162 -29.20 -0.52 -2.01
CA ALA A 162 -28.35 0.46 -2.68
C ALA A 162 -28.90 0.60 -4.09
N ARG A 163 -28.86 1.82 -4.61
CA ARG A 163 -29.41 2.17 -5.92
C ARG A 163 -28.64 1.37 -6.98
N ALA A 164 -29.16 0.19 -7.28
CA ALA A 164 -28.67 -0.75 -8.28
C ALA A 164 -28.78 -0.14 -9.68
N THR A 165 -27.89 0.79 -9.96
CA THR A 165 -27.42 1.11 -11.29
C THR A 165 -26.12 0.33 -11.40
N GLY A 166 -25.98 -0.56 -12.39
CA GLY A 166 -24.86 -1.51 -12.50
C GLY A 166 -23.43 -0.92 -12.49
N LEU A 167 -23.28 0.40 -12.36
CA LEU A 167 -22.03 1.11 -12.11
C LEU A 167 -21.43 0.81 -10.71
N GLU A 168 -22.23 0.57 -9.67
CA GLU A 168 -21.68 0.27 -8.32
C GLU A 168 -20.84 -1.03 -8.30
N ALA A 169 -21.27 -2.07 -9.03
CA ALA A 169 -20.51 -3.32 -9.14
C ALA A 169 -19.16 -3.11 -9.85
N GLN A 170 -19.14 -2.31 -10.93
CA GLN A 170 -17.90 -1.99 -11.66
C GLN A 170 -16.92 -1.14 -10.83
N ALA A 171 -17.41 -0.27 -9.95
CA ALA A 171 -16.58 0.58 -9.09
C ALA A 171 -15.71 -0.21 -8.09
N PHE A 172 -16.12 -1.41 -7.69
CA PHE A 172 -15.37 -2.25 -6.73
C PHE A 172 -14.41 -3.26 -7.38
N HIS A 173 -14.58 -3.57 -8.68
CA HIS A 173 -13.79 -4.58 -9.40
C HIS A 173 -12.28 -4.28 -9.46
N GLN A 174 -11.85 -3.05 -9.18
CA GLN A 174 -10.43 -2.69 -9.06
C GLN A 174 -9.74 -3.48 -7.94
N ALA A 175 -10.42 -3.70 -6.81
CA ALA A 175 -9.79 -4.22 -5.58
C ALA A 175 -10.36 -5.54 -5.08
N ALA A 176 -11.63 -5.85 -5.36
CA ALA A 176 -12.27 -7.07 -4.92
C ALA A 176 -12.78 -7.88 -6.12
N ALA A 177 -12.50 -9.18 -6.13
CA ALA A 177 -13.05 -10.08 -7.12
C ALA A 177 -14.56 -10.28 -6.91
N PRO A 178 -15.34 -10.44 -8.00
CA PRO A 178 -16.73 -10.84 -7.89
C PRO A 178 -16.89 -12.22 -7.26
N ALA A 179 -18.09 -12.51 -6.78
CA ALA A 179 -18.48 -13.84 -6.29
C ALA A 179 -18.68 -14.89 -7.42
N SER A 180 -18.22 -14.59 -8.64
CA SER A 180 -18.18 -15.50 -9.79
C SER A 180 -16.76 -15.96 -10.10
N PRO A 181 -16.58 -17.05 -10.85
CA PRO A 181 -15.32 -17.41 -11.50
C PRO A 181 -14.65 -16.22 -12.18
N LEU A 182 -13.31 -16.14 -12.06
CA LEU A 182 -12.49 -15.24 -12.86
C LEU A 182 -11.94 -16.04 -14.04
N THR A 183 -11.96 -15.45 -15.22
CA THR A 183 -11.50 -16.09 -16.46
C THR A 183 -10.71 -15.07 -17.28
N ASP A 184 -9.75 -15.52 -18.06
CA ASP A 184 -9.13 -14.71 -19.10
C ASP A 184 -8.91 -15.49 -20.41
N ASP A 185 -8.19 -14.90 -21.36
CA ASP A 185 -8.02 -15.43 -22.73
C ASP A 185 -6.53 -15.42 -23.08
N ASP A 186 -5.74 -16.11 -22.27
CA ASP A 186 -4.29 -16.27 -22.46
C ASP A 186 -3.89 -17.64 -23.04
N GLY A 187 -4.86 -18.54 -23.21
CA GLY A 187 -4.68 -19.89 -23.73
C GLY A 187 -4.32 -20.95 -22.67
N VAL A 188 -4.27 -20.57 -21.39
CA VAL A 188 -4.18 -21.49 -20.24
C VAL A 188 -5.60 -21.83 -19.77
N ALA A 189 -5.79 -23.01 -19.18
CA ALA A 189 -7.11 -23.45 -18.73
C ALA A 189 -7.45 -22.87 -17.36
N ASP A 190 -8.60 -22.20 -17.27
CA ASP A 190 -9.13 -21.64 -16.02
C ASP A 190 -9.83 -22.68 -15.12
N PRO A 191 -9.80 -22.50 -13.78
CA PRO A 191 -8.94 -21.55 -13.06
C PRO A 191 -7.48 -22.05 -12.99
N GLU A 192 -6.53 -21.12 -13.09
CA GLU A 192 -5.11 -21.43 -12.95
C GLU A 192 -4.71 -21.75 -11.50
N LEU A 193 -5.33 -21.08 -10.53
CA LEU A 193 -5.12 -21.35 -9.11
C LEU A 193 -6.14 -22.40 -8.62
N ALA A 194 -5.64 -23.51 -8.08
CA ALA A 194 -6.49 -24.54 -7.51
C ALA A 194 -7.26 -24.03 -6.28
N GLU A 195 -8.50 -24.49 -6.10
CA GLU A 195 -9.35 -24.10 -4.96
C GLU A 195 -8.69 -24.37 -3.59
N ALA A 196 -7.96 -25.48 -3.47
CA ALA A 196 -7.21 -25.82 -2.26
C ALA A 196 -6.09 -24.82 -1.95
N ASP A 197 -5.35 -24.37 -2.97
CA ASP A 197 -4.29 -23.36 -2.79
C ASP A 197 -4.88 -22.00 -2.41
N LEU A 198 -6.04 -21.64 -2.98
CA LEU A 198 -6.77 -20.44 -2.58
C LEU A 198 -7.22 -20.54 -1.11
N TYR A 199 -7.76 -21.68 -0.69
CA TYR A 199 -8.19 -21.91 0.69
C TYR A 199 -7.01 -21.78 1.67
N ASP A 200 -5.85 -22.36 1.34
CA ASP A 200 -4.65 -22.28 2.16
C ASP A 200 -4.13 -20.83 2.25
N LEU A 201 -4.14 -20.08 1.14
CA LEU A 201 -3.72 -18.69 1.10
C LEU A 201 -4.64 -17.77 1.92
N VAL A 202 -5.96 -17.93 1.78
CA VAL A 202 -6.95 -17.17 2.56
C VAL A 202 -6.84 -17.50 4.04
N SER A 203 -6.69 -18.79 4.38
CA SER A 203 -6.50 -19.26 5.75
C SER A 203 -5.23 -18.70 6.37
N TRP A 204 -4.12 -18.68 5.62
CA TRP A 204 -2.87 -18.07 6.07
C TRP A 204 -3.05 -16.58 6.39
N ALA A 205 -3.72 -15.82 5.52
CA ALA A 205 -3.98 -14.40 5.76
C ALA A 205 -4.85 -14.18 7.01
N MET A 206 -5.91 -14.98 7.19
CA MET A 206 -6.76 -14.92 8.38
C MET A 206 -6.03 -15.27 9.68
N LEU A 207 -5.05 -16.17 9.62
CA LEU A 207 -4.27 -16.62 10.77
C LEU A 207 -3.01 -15.79 11.02
N LEU A 208 -2.69 -14.84 10.15
CA LEU A 208 -1.53 -13.97 10.29
C LEU A 208 -1.75 -13.00 11.45
N ALA A 209 -0.92 -13.12 12.50
CA ALA A 209 -1.06 -12.36 13.73
C ALA A 209 -0.89 -10.84 13.50
N ALA A 210 -1.57 -10.04 14.34
CA ALA A 210 -1.26 -8.63 14.47
C ALA A 210 0.11 -8.42 15.14
N PRO A 211 0.82 -7.32 14.84
CA PRO A 211 2.07 -7.00 15.52
C PRO A 211 1.85 -6.86 17.02
N LYS A 212 2.74 -7.44 17.82
CA LYS A 212 2.69 -7.31 19.28
C LYS A 212 3.24 -5.93 19.67
N PRO A 213 2.49 -5.10 20.43
CA PRO A 213 3.04 -3.85 20.96
C PRO A 213 4.25 -4.10 21.87
N GLY A 214 5.19 -3.16 21.87
CA GLY A 214 6.31 -3.14 22.79
C GLY A 214 5.86 -2.87 24.23
N GLU A 215 6.76 -3.11 25.19
CA GLU A 215 6.50 -2.75 26.58
C GLU A 215 6.39 -1.22 26.73
N PRO A 216 5.36 -0.70 27.42
CA PRO A 216 5.21 0.73 27.62
C PRO A 216 6.41 1.34 28.35
N THR A 217 6.84 2.51 27.88
CA THR A 217 7.87 3.33 28.51
C THR A 217 7.24 4.65 28.97
N PRO A 218 7.88 5.40 29.89
CA PRO A 218 7.39 6.73 30.25
C PRO A 218 7.22 7.67 29.04
N GLN A 219 8.10 7.54 28.04
CA GLN A 219 8.05 8.34 26.81
C GLN A 219 6.88 7.92 25.91
N SER A 220 6.65 6.62 25.70
CA SER A 220 5.55 6.15 24.86
C SER A 220 4.17 6.37 25.52
N GLU A 221 4.08 6.32 26.85
CA GLU A 221 2.84 6.67 27.56
C GLU A 221 2.54 8.18 27.52
N ALA A 222 3.56 9.03 27.66
CA ALA A 222 3.40 10.48 27.43
C ALA A 222 2.95 10.76 25.99
N GLY A 223 3.56 10.07 25.02
CA GLY A 223 3.18 10.13 23.61
C GLY A 223 1.74 9.71 23.35
N ARG A 224 1.27 8.62 23.97
CA ARG A 224 -0.13 8.16 23.87
C ARG A 224 -1.10 9.22 24.40
N ALA A 225 -0.82 9.79 25.58
CA ALA A 225 -1.64 10.85 26.15
C ALA A 225 -1.68 12.10 25.26
N ARG A 226 -0.55 12.45 24.61
CA ARG A 226 -0.48 13.55 23.65
C ARG A 226 -1.24 13.24 22.36
N PHE A 227 -1.12 12.03 21.83
CA PHE A 227 -1.84 11.56 20.65
C PHE A 227 -3.36 11.70 20.83
N GLU A 228 -3.88 11.32 22.00
CA GLU A 228 -5.28 11.53 22.36
C GLU A 228 -5.61 13.05 22.47
N ALA A 229 -4.78 13.81 23.18
CA ALA A 229 -5.02 15.23 23.45
C ALA A 229 -5.02 16.13 22.20
N ILE A 230 -4.21 15.81 21.18
CA ILE A 230 -4.15 16.56 19.91
C ILE A 230 -5.19 16.08 18.89
N GLY A 231 -6.04 15.11 19.27
CA GLY A 231 -7.17 14.66 18.46
C GLY A 231 -6.86 13.56 17.45
N CYS A 232 -5.65 12.99 17.40
CA CYS A 232 -5.35 11.89 16.48
C CYS A 232 -6.27 10.69 16.70
N ALA A 233 -6.65 10.44 17.96
CA ALA A 233 -7.53 9.35 18.37
C ALA A 233 -9.00 9.49 17.90
N LYS A 234 -9.37 10.59 17.23
CA LYS A 234 -10.71 10.77 16.65
C LYS A 234 -10.98 9.80 15.49
N CYS A 235 -10.02 9.64 14.58
CA CYS A 235 -10.06 8.63 13.53
C CYS A 235 -9.27 7.38 13.94
N HIS A 236 -8.09 7.56 14.57
CA HIS A 236 -7.24 6.46 15.03
C HIS A 236 -7.68 5.95 16.41
N VAL A 237 -8.93 5.51 16.49
CA VAL A 237 -9.57 5.06 17.74
C VAL A 237 -8.80 3.88 18.36
N PRO A 238 -8.41 3.95 19.65
CA PRO A 238 -7.50 2.96 20.25
C PRO A 238 -7.96 1.52 20.10
N THR A 239 -9.25 1.24 20.32
CA THR A 239 -9.78 -0.12 20.31
C THR A 239 -11.15 -0.21 19.66
N LEU A 240 -11.40 -1.31 18.94
CA LEU A 240 -12.75 -1.70 18.53
C LEU A 240 -13.15 -3.03 19.19
N GLN A 241 -14.45 -3.19 19.44
CA GLN A 241 -15.02 -4.41 20.01
C GLN A 241 -15.08 -5.53 18.96
N SER A 242 -14.74 -6.74 19.40
CA SER A 242 -14.93 -7.99 18.66
C SER A 242 -15.47 -9.10 19.57
N PRO A 243 -15.91 -10.24 19.02
CA PRO A 243 -16.25 -11.43 19.80
C PRO A 243 -15.11 -11.95 20.69
N ARG A 244 -13.85 -11.61 20.38
CA ARG A 244 -12.66 -12.00 21.18
C ARG A 244 -12.24 -10.95 22.21
N GLY A 245 -12.97 -9.84 22.30
CA GLY A 245 -12.65 -8.70 23.17
C GLY A 245 -12.22 -7.45 22.40
N LEU A 246 -11.61 -6.50 23.11
CA LEU A 246 -11.12 -5.26 22.53
C LEU A 246 -9.85 -5.51 21.69
N ILE A 247 -9.85 -5.04 20.44
CA ILE A 247 -8.73 -5.14 19.51
C ILE A 247 -8.03 -3.77 19.45
N PRO A 248 -6.74 -3.65 19.84
CA PRO A 248 -6.01 -2.39 19.90
C PRO A 248 -5.43 -1.98 18.53
N LEU A 249 -6.30 -1.73 17.55
CA LEU A 249 -5.89 -1.45 16.17
C LEU A 249 -5.53 0.02 15.89
N TYR A 250 -5.97 0.97 16.73
CA TYR A 250 -5.80 2.42 16.49
C TYR A 250 -6.37 2.89 15.15
N SER A 251 -7.65 2.58 14.93
CA SER A 251 -8.40 2.86 13.71
C SER A 251 -9.88 2.60 13.95
N ASP A 252 -10.74 3.46 13.42
CA ASP A 252 -12.18 3.25 13.34
C ASP A 252 -12.64 2.43 12.11
N LEU A 253 -11.76 2.26 11.12
CA LEU A 253 -12.05 1.62 9.82
C LEU A 253 -13.06 2.39 8.96
N LEU A 254 -13.31 3.65 9.27
CA LEU A 254 -14.19 4.53 8.50
C LEU A 254 -13.40 5.29 7.43
N LEU A 255 -14.13 5.85 6.48
CA LEU A 255 -13.61 6.77 5.47
C LEU A 255 -13.48 8.18 6.06
N HIS A 256 -12.34 8.82 5.77
CA HIS A 256 -12.08 10.24 6.09
C HIS A 256 -11.47 10.96 4.90
N ASP A 257 -11.84 12.22 4.71
CA ASP A 257 -11.26 13.09 3.68
C ASP A 257 -9.84 13.51 4.07
N MET A 258 -8.84 13.09 3.28
CA MET A 258 -7.43 13.48 3.44
C MET A 258 -7.08 14.77 2.70
N GLY A 259 -8.08 15.41 2.08
CA GLY A 259 -7.98 16.67 1.37
C GLY A 259 -7.43 16.55 -0.06
N PRO A 260 -7.46 17.65 -0.82
CA PRO A 260 -7.10 17.67 -2.25
C PRO A 260 -5.59 17.41 -2.51
N ALA A 261 -4.77 17.40 -1.46
CA ALA A 261 -3.36 17.02 -1.56
C ALA A 261 -3.12 15.53 -1.73
N HIS A 262 -4.06 14.73 -1.23
CA HIS A 262 -4.00 13.27 -1.23
C HIS A 262 -5.14 12.65 -2.03
N ALA A 263 -5.89 13.45 -2.78
CA ALA A 263 -6.91 12.94 -3.68
C ALA A 263 -6.27 12.17 -4.83
N ASP A 264 -6.65 10.90 -4.99
CA ASP A 264 -6.18 10.03 -6.07
C ASP A 264 -7.12 9.98 -7.27
N GLY A 265 -8.26 10.68 -7.18
CA GLY A 265 -9.29 10.71 -8.23
C GLY A 265 -10.08 9.40 -8.37
N VAL A 266 -9.76 8.37 -7.59
CA VAL A 266 -10.39 7.06 -7.72
C VAL A 266 -11.55 6.94 -6.74
N ALA A 267 -12.78 7.08 -7.24
CA ALA A 267 -13.98 6.78 -6.46
C ALA A 267 -14.22 5.26 -6.36
N MET A 268 -14.63 4.77 -5.19
CA MET A 268 -14.95 3.35 -4.97
C MET A 268 -16.15 3.19 -4.04
N GLY A 269 -17.28 2.75 -4.59
CA GLY A 269 -18.53 2.70 -3.83
C GLY A 269 -18.95 4.09 -3.40
N LEU A 270 -19.12 4.28 -2.09
CA LEU A 270 -19.43 5.60 -1.54
C LEU A 270 -18.19 6.49 -1.37
N ALA A 271 -16.97 5.97 -1.43
CA ALA A 271 -15.76 6.76 -1.22
C ALA A 271 -15.46 7.67 -2.43
N THR A 272 -15.23 8.95 -2.18
CA THR A 272 -14.74 9.91 -3.19
C THR A 272 -13.24 9.72 -3.43
N GLY A 273 -12.66 10.47 -4.37
CA GLY A 273 -11.23 10.42 -4.68
C GLY A 273 -10.31 10.86 -3.51
N SER A 274 -10.78 11.69 -2.58
CA SER A 274 -9.97 12.17 -1.44
C SER A 274 -10.16 11.39 -0.15
N GLU A 275 -11.11 10.47 -0.12
CA GLU A 275 -11.40 9.69 1.09
C GLU A 275 -10.68 8.36 1.12
N PHE A 276 -10.16 8.04 2.31
CA PHE A 276 -9.45 6.80 2.56
C PHE A 276 -9.89 6.22 3.90
N ARG A 277 -9.86 4.90 3.99
CA ARG A 277 -10.08 4.19 5.24
C ARG A 277 -8.94 4.51 6.21
N THR A 278 -9.24 4.83 7.46
CA THR A 278 -8.22 4.91 8.52
C THR A 278 -7.46 3.58 8.59
N PRO A 279 -6.14 3.54 8.31
CA PRO A 279 -5.38 2.30 8.42
C PRO A 279 -5.09 1.98 9.90
N PRO A 280 -5.04 0.70 10.30
CA PRO A 280 -4.60 0.33 11.65
C PRO A 280 -3.16 0.80 11.89
N LEU A 281 -2.87 1.38 13.07
CA LEU A 281 -1.52 1.83 13.42
C LEU A 281 -0.67 0.76 14.12
N TRP A 282 -1.21 -0.45 14.35
CA TRP A 282 -0.39 -1.54 14.86
C TRP A 282 0.79 -1.86 13.91
N GLY A 283 1.99 -1.99 14.44
CA GLY A 283 3.19 -2.17 13.62
C GLY A 283 3.53 -1.03 12.66
N VAL A 284 2.94 0.16 12.79
CA VAL A 284 3.15 1.27 11.85
C VAL A 284 4.62 1.69 11.74
N ALA A 285 5.41 1.48 12.79
CA ALA A 285 6.85 1.75 12.81
C ALA A 285 7.62 1.13 11.64
N VAL A 286 7.13 0.02 11.09
CA VAL A 286 7.88 -0.85 10.18
C VAL A 286 7.15 -1.21 8.89
N THR A 287 5.97 -0.63 8.66
CA THR A 287 5.15 -0.89 7.45
C THR A 287 5.18 0.24 6.44
N GLY A 288 6.00 1.28 6.66
CA GLY A 288 6.23 2.33 5.68
C GLY A 288 6.80 1.80 4.35
N PRO A 289 6.71 2.54 3.23
CA PRO A 289 6.33 3.95 3.17
C PRO A 289 4.84 4.19 3.46
N PHE A 290 4.54 5.37 3.98
CA PHE A 290 3.25 5.74 4.55
C PHE A 290 2.35 6.48 3.55
N LEU A 291 1.10 6.66 3.96
CA LEU A 291 -0.02 7.15 3.14
C LEU A 291 -0.40 6.17 2.04
N HIS A 292 -1.44 6.53 1.30
CA HIS A 292 -2.08 5.60 0.37
C HIS A 292 -1.25 5.28 -0.87
N ASP A 293 -0.30 6.14 -1.20
CA ASP A 293 0.56 6.11 -2.38
C ASP A 293 2.05 5.93 -2.02
N GLY A 294 2.38 5.77 -0.73
CA GLY A 294 3.75 5.63 -0.26
C GLY A 294 4.59 6.90 -0.43
N SER A 295 3.98 8.10 -0.44
CA SER A 295 4.72 9.36 -0.60
C SER A 295 5.46 9.82 0.66
N ALA A 296 5.12 9.28 1.84
CA ALA A 296 5.76 9.64 3.10
C ALA A 296 6.75 8.57 3.55
N MET A 297 7.98 8.96 3.86
CA MET A 297 9.07 8.03 4.18
C MET A 297 9.20 7.77 5.67
N THR A 298 8.90 8.78 6.48
CA THR A 298 8.94 8.70 7.94
C THR A 298 7.55 8.91 8.53
N LEU A 299 7.37 8.49 9.79
CA LEU A 299 6.15 8.80 10.55
C LEU A 299 5.93 10.31 10.67
N ARG A 300 7.01 11.09 10.78
CA ARG A 300 6.95 12.56 10.75
C ARG A 300 6.39 13.06 9.42
N ASP A 301 6.94 12.61 8.29
CA ASP A 301 6.44 13.02 6.97
C ASP A 301 4.96 12.66 6.80
N ALA A 302 4.55 11.49 7.32
CA ALA A 302 3.17 11.05 7.27
C ALA A 302 2.26 11.97 8.09
N ILE A 303 2.64 12.31 9.33
CA ILE A 303 1.89 13.24 10.20
C ILE A 303 1.79 14.62 9.53
N GLU A 304 2.92 15.17 9.08
CA GLU A 304 3.00 16.49 8.42
C GLU A 304 2.19 16.56 7.13
N ALA A 305 1.96 15.41 6.47
CA ALA A 305 1.16 15.34 5.26
C ALA A 305 -0.36 15.30 5.51
N HIS A 306 -0.85 15.05 6.73
CA HIS A 306 -2.31 14.95 6.97
C HIS A 306 -3.02 16.24 6.56
N GLY A 307 -4.03 16.11 5.69
CA GLY A 307 -4.90 17.20 5.23
C GLY A 307 -6.37 16.87 5.47
N GLY A 308 -7.27 17.71 4.99
CA GLY A 308 -8.71 17.50 5.15
C GLY A 308 -9.11 17.41 6.63
N GLU A 309 -9.80 16.34 7.00
CA GLU A 309 -10.24 16.11 8.39
C GLU A 309 -9.06 16.00 9.38
N GLY A 310 -7.91 15.51 8.93
CA GLY A 310 -6.70 15.36 9.75
C GLY A 310 -5.90 16.65 9.97
N GLU A 311 -6.25 17.74 9.28
CA GLU A 311 -5.47 19.00 9.27
C GLU A 311 -5.32 19.61 10.67
N ARG A 312 -6.39 19.61 11.48
CA ARG A 312 -6.33 20.20 12.83
C ARG A 312 -5.43 19.40 13.78
N SER A 313 -5.42 18.07 13.68
CA SER A 313 -4.52 17.24 14.48
C SER A 313 -3.07 17.36 14.03
N ARG A 314 -2.82 17.47 12.71
CA ARG A 314 -1.49 17.82 12.18
C ARG A 314 -1.00 19.15 12.77
N ASP A 315 -1.80 20.20 12.68
CA ASP A 315 -1.39 21.54 13.11
C ASP A 315 -1.16 21.58 14.63
N ALA A 316 -1.98 20.87 15.40
CA ALA A 316 -1.78 20.70 16.83
C ALA A 316 -0.46 19.99 17.15
N TRP A 317 -0.08 18.96 16.40
CA TRP A 317 1.21 18.27 16.53
C TRP A 317 2.40 19.18 16.15
N LEU A 318 2.28 19.93 15.06
CA LEU A 318 3.29 20.89 14.61
C LEU A 318 3.54 22.01 15.63
N ALA A 319 2.52 22.37 16.42
CA ALA A 319 2.61 23.36 17.48
C ALA A 319 3.27 22.84 18.79
N LEU A 320 3.43 21.52 18.95
CA LEU A 320 4.10 20.94 20.12
C LEU A 320 5.60 21.26 20.15
N ALA A 321 6.20 21.21 21.34
CA ALA A 321 7.66 21.26 21.45
C ALA A 321 8.30 20.02 20.80
N ALA A 322 9.53 20.15 20.30
CA ALA A 322 10.21 19.04 19.61
C ALA A 322 10.31 17.74 20.46
N ALA A 323 10.47 17.88 21.77
CA ALA A 323 10.46 16.73 22.69
C ALA A 323 9.09 16.04 22.74
N GLU A 324 8.00 16.80 22.76
CA GLU A 324 6.63 16.28 22.77
C GLU A 324 6.25 15.66 21.41
N GLN A 325 6.73 16.22 20.30
CA GLN A 325 6.61 15.59 18.98
C GLN A 325 7.29 14.21 18.97
N ALA A 326 8.50 14.11 19.54
CA ALA A 326 9.23 12.86 19.65
C ALA A 326 8.55 11.84 20.59
N GLU A 327 7.81 12.28 21.60
CA GLU A 327 6.98 11.39 22.43
C GLU A 327 5.86 10.73 21.60
N VAL A 328 5.15 11.50 20.76
CA VAL A 328 4.12 10.94 19.88
C VAL A 328 4.72 9.93 18.90
N ILE A 329 5.89 10.22 18.33
CA ILE A 329 6.62 9.27 17.47
C ILE A 329 6.99 8.00 18.25
N ALA A 330 7.54 8.13 19.46
CA ALA A 330 7.90 6.98 20.31
C ALA A 330 6.66 6.14 20.68
N PHE A 331 5.49 6.76 20.83
CA PHE A 331 4.24 6.04 21.00
C PHE A 331 3.88 5.21 19.76
N LEU A 332 3.89 5.81 18.57
CA LEU A 332 3.63 5.09 17.31
C LEU A 332 4.63 3.94 17.09
N GLU A 333 5.90 4.17 17.42
CA GLU A 333 6.95 3.14 17.37
C GLU A 333 6.70 1.98 18.35
N SER A 334 6.03 2.24 19.47
CA SER A 334 5.68 1.22 20.47
C SER A 334 4.52 0.32 20.04
N LEU A 335 3.80 0.64 18.95
CA LEU A 335 2.66 -0.15 18.48
C LEU A 335 3.05 -1.47 17.78
N GLY A 336 4.34 -1.83 17.80
CA GLY A 336 4.85 -3.16 17.48
C GLY A 336 5.84 -3.19 16.33
N GLY A 337 6.60 -4.28 16.23
CA GLY A 337 7.49 -4.56 15.11
C GLY A 337 8.81 -3.78 15.09
N ALA A 338 9.06 -2.87 16.05
CA ALA A 338 10.30 -2.10 16.13
C ALA A 338 11.56 -2.98 16.19
N GLU A 339 11.46 -4.17 16.77
CA GLU A 339 12.53 -5.18 16.84
C GLU A 339 12.91 -5.80 15.49
N VAL A 340 12.03 -5.71 14.49
CA VAL A 340 12.27 -6.15 13.11
C VAL A 340 12.33 -4.96 12.13
N ALA A 341 12.47 -3.73 12.65
CA ALA A 341 12.58 -2.53 11.83
C ALA A 341 13.85 -2.56 10.96
N THR A 342 13.67 -2.22 9.69
CA THR A 342 14.76 -2.00 8.74
C THR A 342 14.61 -0.64 8.08
N ALA A 343 15.71 0.11 7.99
CA ALA A 343 15.77 1.39 7.30
C ALA A 343 15.70 1.24 5.77
N GLY A 344 16.05 0.06 5.25
CA GLY A 344 16.11 -0.22 3.83
C GLY A 344 15.25 -1.41 3.41
N LEU A 345 14.98 -1.49 2.11
CA LEU A 345 14.27 -2.58 1.46
C LEU A 345 14.85 -3.96 1.70
N ILE A 346 16.17 -3.98 1.73
CA ILE A 346 16.98 -5.19 1.78
C ILE A 346 17.92 -4.98 2.92
N LEU A 347 17.83 -5.88 3.89
CA LEU A 347 18.77 -5.92 4.98
C LEU A 347 20.18 -6.03 4.39
N PRO A 348 21.16 -5.25 4.88
CA PRO A 348 22.55 -5.55 4.58
C PRO A 348 22.80 -7.00 5.01
N GLY A 349 22.98 -7.89 4.03
CA GLY A 349 23.33 -9.27 4.32
C GLY A 349 24.72 -9.34 4.95
N ASP A 350 25.09 -10.52 5.44
CA ASP A 350 26.44 -10.78 5.90
C ASP A 350 27.48 -10.54 4.78
N GLU A 351 28.72 -10.21 5.14
CA GLU A 351 29.84 -10.13 4.20
C GLU A 351 30.14 -11.53 3.64
N PRO A 352 29.92 -11.80 2.33
CA PRO A 352 30.28 -13.09 1.74
C PRO A 352 31.78 -13.34 1.81
N ALA A 353 32.20 -14.60 1.75
CA ALA A 353 33.61 -14.93 1.87
C ALA A 353 34.42 -14.36 0.69
N ALA A 354 35.72 -14.19 0.89
CA ALA A 354 36.59 -13.69 -0.17
C ALA A 354 36.56 -14.62 -1.40
N GLY A 355 36.29 -14.05 -2.58
CA GLY A 355 36.12 -14.79 -3.84
C GLY A 355 34.70 -15.29 -4.12
N GLU A 356 33.75 -15.11 -3.20
CA GLU A 356 32.32 -15.34 -3.47
C GLU A 356 31.66 -14.10 -4.10
N TYR A 357 30.49 -14.27 -4.73
CA TYR A 357 29.72 -13.15 -5.23
C TYR A 357 29.43 -12.14 -4.11
N GLY A 358 29.61 -10.85 -4.37
CA GLY A 358 29.41 -9.78 -3.38
C GLY A 358 30.44 -9.73 -2.24
N GLY A 359 31.41 -10.66 -2.22
CA GLY A 359 32.52 -10.69 -1.27
C GLY A 359 33.76 -9.93 -1.77
N PRO A 360 34.76 -9.72 -0.90
CA PRO A 360 36.02 -9.10 -1.29
C PRO A 360 36.82 -10.01 -2.24
N LEU A 361 37.78 -9.43 -2.97
CA LEU A 361 38.71 -10.22 -3.77
C LEU A 361 39.54 -11.17 -2.87
N PRO A 362 39.93 -12.35 -3.37
CA PRO A 362 40.82 -13.23 -2.63
C PRO A 362 42.23 -12.62 -2.51
N GLY A 363 42.87 -12.74 -1.34
CA GLY A 363 44.25 -12.32 -1.12
C GLY A 363 44.47 -10.81 -0.95
N LEU A 364 43.43 -10.04 -0.62
CA LEU A 364 43.60 -8.63 -0.26
C LEU A 364 44.49 -8.45 0.98
N SER A 365 45.27 -7.37 0.99
CA SER A 365 45.92 -6.90 2.22
C SER A 365 44.88 -6.38 3.21
N ASP A 366 45.26 -6.26 4.48
CA ASP A 366 44.38 -5.72 5.54
C ASP A 366 43.84 -4.32 5.17
N ASP A 367 44.69 -3.45 4.61
CA ASP A 367 44.30 -2.10 4.16
C ASP A 367 43.27 -2.16 3.02
N ALA A 368 43.43 -3.07 2.06
CA ALA A 368 42.50 -3.21 0.94
C ALA A 368 41.17 -3.85 1.37
N LEU A 369 41.19 -4.77 2.34
CA LEU A 369 39.99 -5.33 2.95
C LEU A 369 39.24 -4.27 3.77
N ALA A 370 39.95 -3.41 4.50
CA ALA A 370 39.35 -2.28 5.19
C ALA A 370 38.68 -1.31 4.21
N LEU A 371 39.34 -1.01 3.09
CA LEU A 371 38.77 -0.18 2.02
C LEU A 371 37.50 -0.81 1.41
N PHE A 372 37.49 -2.13 1.16
CA PHE A 372 36.31 -2.85 0.71
C PHE A 372 35.14 -2.68 1.69
N ARG A 373 35.39 -2.85 3.00
CA ARG A 373 34.36 -2.72 4.04
C ARG A 373 33.81 -1.30 4.15
N THR A 374 34.68 -0.30 4.06
CA THR A 374 34.24 1.11 4.01
C THR A 374 33.38 1.37 2.77
N GLY A 375 33.79 0.87 1.60
CA GLY A 375 33.02 1.00 0.36
C GLY A 375 31.66 0.29 0.44
N ARG A 376 31.64 -0.92 1.01
CA ARG A 376 30.40 -1.67 1.28
C ARG A 376 29.47 -0.89 2.19
N HIS A 377 29.97 -0.31 3.28
CA HIS A 377 29.14 0.52 4.17
C HIS A 377 28.48 1.68 3.43
N VAL A 378 29.17 2.33 2.48
CA VAL A 378 28.59 3.38 1.63
C VAL A 378 27.55 2.81 0.67
N PHE A 379 27.85 1.68 0.01
CA PHE A 379 26.90 0.99 -0.89
C PHE A 379 25.60 0.60 -0.17
N ASP A 380 25.76 0.21 1.10
CA ASP A 380 24.72 -0.26 1.98
C ASP A 380 23.97 0.86 2.72
N LYS A 381 24.43 2.10 2.64
CA LYS A 381 23.82 3.24 3.32
C LYS A 381 22.55 3.66 2.59
N ASP A 382 21.44 3.70 3.32
CA ASP A 382 20.24 4.38 2.87
C ASP A 382 20.43 5.89 3.04
N HIS A 383 20.16 6.64 1.98
CA HIS A 383 20.31 8.09 1.91
C HIS A 383 18.95 8.75 2.12
N GLY A 384 18.86 9.65 3.10
CA GLY A 384 17.67 10.47 3.32
C GLY A 384 17.69 11.78 2.53
N TYR A 385 16.60 12.55 2.67
CA TYR A 385 16.56 13.93 2.16
C TYR A 385 17.71 14.78 2.69
N GLU A 386 18.06 14.64 3.97
CA GLU A 386 19.18 15.34 4.60
C GLU A 386 20.56 14.94 4.02
N ASP A 387 20.68 13.74 3.46
CA ASP A 387 21.88 13.29 2.74
C ASP A 387 21.95 13.84 1.30
N GLY A 388 20.95 14.62 0.87
CA GLY A 388 20.89 15.22 -0.46
C GLY A 388 20.15 14.39 -1.51
N VAL A 389 19.34 13.40 -1.11
CA VAL A 389 18.43 12.70 -2.04
C VAL A 389 17.42 13.70 -2.58
N GLY A 390 17.58 14.00 -3.88
CA GLY A 390 16.85 15.05 -4.57
C GLY A 390 15.41 14.67 -4.89
N PRO A 391 14.57 15.65 -5.22
CA PRO A 391 13.13 15.65 -4.97
C PRO A 391 12.34 14.54 -5.66
N PHE A 392 12.97 13.81 -6.56
CA PHE A 392 12.44 12.77 -7.42
C PHE A 392 13.50 11.67 -7.54
N PHE A 393 13.24 10.47 -7.02
CA PHE A 393 14.23 9.38 -7.01
C PHE A 393 13.59 8.00 -7.22
N ASN A 394 14.43 7.02 -7.59
CA ASN A 394 14.04 5.62 -7.84
C ASN A 394 14.68 4.63 -6.87
N GLY A 395 15.64 5.10 -6.07
CA GLY A 395 16.45 4.35 -5.13
C GLY A 395 17.11 5.33 -4.16
N ASP A 396 17.16 4.96 -2.90
CA ASP A 396 17.78 5.68 -1.78
C ASP A 396 19.09 5.04 -1.34
N SER A 397 19.47 3.89 -1.89
CA SER A 397 20.79 3.28 -1.73
C SER A 397 21.22 2.57 -3.01
N CYS A 398 22.53 2.27 -3.13
CA CYS A 398 23.01 1.43 -4.22
C CYS A 398 22.41 0.02 -4.10
N ARG A 399 22.32 -0.51 -2.88
CA ARG A 399 21.69 -1.81 -2.59
C ARG A 399 20.22 -1.85 -2.98
N ALA A 400 19.49 -0.73 -2.96
CA ALA A 400 18.10 -0.70 -3.40
C ALA A 400 17.90 -1.14 -4.87
N CYS A 401 18.95 -1.10 -5.70
CA CYS A 401 18.91 -1.56 -7.09
C CYS A 401 19.89 -2.70 -7.39
N HIS A 402 20.98 -2.86 -6.64
CA HIS A 402 22.08 -3.79 -6.97
C HIS A 402 22.26 -4.88 -5.91
N PHE A 403 21.43 -5.91 -5.94
CA PHE A 403 21.44 -6.93 -4.89
C PHE A 403 21.11 -8.36 -5.32
N ASP A 404 20.77 -8.60 -6.59
CA ASP A 404 20.40 -9.94 -7.06
C ASP A 404 21.58 -10.56 -7.82
N PRO A 405 22.11 -11.73 -7.41
CA PRO A 405 21.66 -12.57 -6.29
C PRO A 405 22.20 -12.16 -4.90
N VAL A 406 23.17 -11.24 -4.84
CA VAL A 406 23.77 -10.71 -3.61
C VAL A 406 24.13 -9.22 -3.79
N PRO A 407 24.40 -8.45 -2.71
CA PRO A 407 24.84 -7.06 -2.81
C PRO A 407 25.98 -6.86 -3.82
N GLY A 408 25.83 -5.87 -4.70
CA GLY A 408 26.73 -5.60 -5.83
C GLY A 408 26.35 -6.33 -7.13
N GLY A 409 25.30 -7.15 -7.11
CA GLY A 409 24.70 -7.78 -8.29
C GLY A 409 23.82 -6.85 -9.12
N ALA A 410 23.02 -7.44 -10.00
CA ALA A 410 22.06 -6.70 -10.83
C ALA A 410 20.76 -6.43 -10.05
N GLY A 411 19.91 -5.58 -10.62
CA GLY A 411 18.54 -5.43 -10.14
C GLY A 411 17.64 -6.53 -10.69
N PRO A 412 16.79 -7.17 -9.87
CA PRO A 412 15.76 -8.06 -10.36
C PRO A 412 14.75 -7.27 -11.20
N LEU A 413 13.94 -7.99 -11.99
CA LEU A 413 12.95 -7.41 -12.89
C LEU A 413 12.03 -6.36 -12.22
N GLY A 414 11.71 -6.57 -10.93
CA GLY A 414 10.91 -5.68 -10.08
C GLY A 414 11.41 -4.23 -9.94
N LEU A 415 12.69 -4.00 -10.25
CA LEU A 415 13.37 -2.71 -10.05
C LEU A 415 13.67 -1.97 -11.35
N ASN A 416 13.22 -2.48 -12.49
CA ASN A 416 13.35 -1.79 -13.76
C ASN A 416 12.76 -0.36 -13.67
N VAL A 417 13.54 0.65 -14.04
CA VAL A 417 13.05 2.02 -14.09
C VAL A 417 12.02 2.18 -15.20
N THR A 418 10.99 2.98 -14.92
CA THR A 418 9.99 3.36 -15.92
C THR A 418 10.47 4.61 -16.63
N ARG A 419 10.54 4.56 -17.96
CA ARG A 419 10.73 5.71 -18.82
C ARG A 419 9.39 6.19 -19.36
N THR A 420 9.22 7.49 -19.47
CA THR A 420 8.04 8.16 -20.02
C THR A 420 8.44 9.18 -21.08
N GLY A 421 7.51 9.44 -22.01
CA GLY A 421 7.58 10.49 -23.02
C GLY A 421 6.34 10.47 -23.91
N MET A 422 6.34 11.27 -24.98
CA MET A 422 5.20 11.41 -25.89
C MET A 422 5.62 11.09 -27.31
N TYR A 423 4.76 10.42 -28.08
CA TYR A 423 4.91 10.37 -29.54
C TYR A 423 4.05 11.45 -30.17
N GLY A 424 4.66 12.28 -31.02
CA GLY A 424 3.93 13.18 -31.89
C GLY A 424 3.09 12.41 -32.93
N ALA A 425 2.16 13.11 -33.58
CA ALA A 425 1.35 12.53 -34.67
C ALA A 425 2.19 12.05 -35.87
N ASP A 426 3.43 12.53 -35.97
CA ASP A 426 4.46 12.12 -36.94
C ASP A 426 5.30 10.91 -36.47
N GLY A 427 5.01 10.36 -35.29
CA GLY A 427 5.76 9.29 -34.67
C GLY A 427 7.07 9.72 -34.00
N ALA A 428 7.34 11.03 -33.87
CA ALA A 428 8.54 11.52 -33.21
C ALA A 428 8.43 11.44 -31.68
N PHE A 429 9.41 10.82 -31.02
CA PHE A 429 9.46 10.76 -29.56
C PHE A 429 9.94 12.10 -28.98
N THR A 430 9.21 12.63 -28.01
CA THR A 430 9.56 13.80 -27.21
C THR A 430 9.72 13.40 -25.74
N ALA A 431 10.91 13.64 -25.20
CA ALA A 431 11.16 13.44 -23.77
C ALA A 431 10.50 14.55 -22.95
N PRO A 432 10.02 14.26 -21.72
CA PRO A 432 9.62 15.30 -20.78
C PRO A 432 10.80 16.22 -20.45
N GLU A 433 10.50 17.44 -20.02
CA GLU A 433 11.49 18.48 -19.68
C GLU A 433 12.53 18.01 -18.64
N ARG A 434 12.13 17.11 -17.73
CA ARG A 434 12.97 16.57 -16.65
C ARG A 434 13.69 15.27 -17.03
N GLY A 435 13.73 14.93 -18.31
CA GLY A 435 14.25 13.67 -18.81
C GLY A 435 13.19 12.57 -18.83
N THR A 436 13.57 11.41 -19.35
CA THR A 436 12.61 10.32 -19.57
C THR A 436 12.33 9.47 -18.34
N LEU A 437 13.10 9.56 -17.27
CA LEU A 437 12.89 8.68 -16.11
C LEU A 437 11.70 9.18 -15.29
N LEU A 438 10.71 8.30 -15.09
CA LEU A 438 9.61 8.55 -14.17
C LEU A 438 10.09 8.24 -12.75
N PRO A 439 10.19 9.23 -11.85
CA PRO A 439 10.57 8.99 -10.47
C PRO A 439 9.52 8.16 -9.73
N ARG A 440 9.98 7.15 -9.00
CA ARG A 440 9.16 6.28 -8.16
C ARG A 440 8.88 6.87 -6.78
N HIS A 441 9.59 7.90 -6.34
CA HIS A 441 9.39 8.57 -5.05
C HIS A 441 9.71 10.05 -5.14
N THR A 442 9.18 10.80 -4.18
CA THR A 442 9.46 12.22 -3.99
C THR A 442 10.02 12.49 -2.61
N ALA A 443 10.75 13.59 -2.47
CA ALA A 443 11.06 14.10 -1.15
C ALA A 443 9.77 14.53 -0.42
N PRO A 444 9.76 14.54 0.93
CA PRO A 444 8.59 14.94 1.71
C PRO A 444 8.01 16.27 1.27
N GLY A 445 6.67 16.37 1.24
CA GLY A 445 5.94 17.58 0.85
C GLY A 445 5.94 17.89 -0.65
N LEU A 446 6.59 17.08 -1.49
CA LEU A 446 6.56 17.23 -2.94
C LEU A 446 5.64 16.20 -3.59
N ARG A 447 4.76 16.67 -4.49
CA ARG A 447 3.99 15.77 -5.35
C ARG A 447 4.85 15.28 -6.51
N ARG A 448 4.58 14.05 -6.94
CA ARG A 448 5.15 13.54 -8.20
C ARG A 448 4.64 14.40 -9.36
N PRO A 449 5.43 14.54 -10.44
CA PRO A 449 4.95 15.21 -11.63
C PRO A 449 3.73 14.45 -12.16
N GLU A 450 2.67 15.18 -12.51
CA GLU A 450 1.53 14.58 -13.18
C GLU A 450 1.99 13.95 -14.50
N LEU A 451 1.45 12.77 -14.80
CA LEU A 451 1.70 12.09 -16.06
C LEU A 451 0.91 12.82 -17.14
N ALA A 452 1.59 13.22 -18.22
CA ALA A 452 0.92 13.84 -19.36
C ALA A 452 -0.02 12.83 -20.04
N GLU A 453 -1.19 13.32 -20.47
CA GLU A 453 -2.15 12.56 -21.26
C GLU A 453 -1.47 11.98 -22.51
N GLY A 454 -1.72 10.70 -22.81
CA GLY A 454 -1.10 10.00 -23.95
C GLY A 454 0.38 9.65 -23.79
N ALA A 455 0.95 9.73 -22.58
CA ALA A 455 2.32 9.30 -22.32
C ALA A 455 2.54 7.81 -22.63
N VAL A 456 3.68 7.50 -23.26
CA VAL A 456 4.16 6.13 -23.44
C VAL A 456 5.12 5.74 -22.31
N PHE A 457 5.04 4.48 -21.89
CA PHE A 457 5.86 3.95 -20.80
C PHE A 457 6.72 2.79 -21.26
N GLU A 458 8.03 2.87 -21.06
CA GLU A 458 8.99 1.81 -21.36
C GLU A 458 9.73 1.41 -20.07
N LEU A 459 9.82 0.12 -19.77
CA LEU A 459 10.68 -0.35 -18.68
C LEU A 459 12.09 -0.61 -19.16
N ARG A 460 13.07 -0.19 -18.37
CA ARG A 460 14.47 -0.54 -18.59
C ARG A 460 15.08 -1.06 -17.30
N GLN A 461 16.01 -2.01 -17.41
CA GLN A 461 16.83 -2.36 -16.26
C GLN A 461 17.52 -1.09 -15.72
N THR A 462 17.63 -1.02 -14.41
CA THR A 462 18.53 -0.06 -13.76
C THR A 462 19.94 -0.24 -14.35
N PRO A 463 20.67 0.86 -14.64
CA PRO A 463 21.99 0.79 -15.27
C PRO A 463 22.98 -0.15 -14.58
#